data_AF-A0A8D8CLL4-F1
#
_entry.id   AF-A0A8D8CLL4-F1
#
_cell.length_a   1.000
_cell.length_b   1.000
_cell.length_c   1.000
_cell.angle_alpha   90.00
_cell.angle_beta   90.00
_cell.angle_gamma   90.00
#
_symmetry.space_group_name_H-M   'P 1'
#
loop_
_entity.id
_entity.type
_entity.pdbx_description
1 polymer ?
#
loop_
_entity_poly.entity_id
_entity_poly.type
_entity_poly.pdbx_seq_one_letter_code
_entity_poly.pdbx_strand_id
1 'polypeptide(L)'
;GQGTKTPNQPKQVRMVWSNQDKNLFFEALNECGKDFEGIVNYLNTKKRRKDSNSEHALKVKDVRHLYYQFNQKVAKYLHFSDEVKKEAQELYALINYGEMRKKVPFQNKKYFHKLKDLVYKGFTTIREKGRNIRIKTPSCRALRKLNQLEEWQEEIKLPPRIDVVLKPATVDAWGRVQSLAQNPRVKISVTLQKRLSTLLQLLQQKWRHQDVRLVERINNLKTASATITSKASRQKAQHELELCARMATEGGTNDTESAKVLRFTAPKETVIHRPMINLSEFLSSYSICLNSY
;
A
#
# COMPACT_ATOMS: atom_id res chain seq x y z
N GLY A 1 61.13 -53.29 10.86
CA GLY A 1 59.68 -53.04 10.87
C GLY A 1 59.41 -51.69 10.26
N GLN A 2 58.76 -51.64 9.09
CA GLN A 2 58.36 -50.38 8.45
C GLN A 2 57.05 -49.90 9.08
N GLY A 3 57.07 -48.69 9.64
CA GLY A 3 55.89 -48.02 10.19
C GLY A 3 54.99 -47.51 9.08
N THR A 4 53.76 -48.02 9.05
CA THR A 4 52.70 -47.60 8.15
C THR A 4 52.20 -46.20 8.53
N LYS A 5 52.37 -45.23 7.62
CA LYS A 5 51.74 -43.91 7.71
C LYS A 5 50.29 -44.02 7.26
N THR A 6 49.36 -43.66 8.13
CA THR A 6 47.93 -43.56 7.85
C THR A 6 47.65 -42.45 6.83
N PRO A 7 46.67 -42.62 5.90
CA PRO A 7 46.37 -41.62 4.89
C PRO A 7 45.67 -40.40 5.49
N ASN A 8 46.22 -39.23 5.17
CA ASN A 8 45.74 -37.90 5.52
C ASN A 8 44.30 -37.70 4.99
N GLN A 9 43.29 -37.66 5.87
CA GLN A 9 41.92 -37.34 5.46
C GLN A 9 41.88 -35.92 4.88
N PRO A 10 41.26 -35.69 3.71
CA PRO A 10 41.15 -34.36 3.14
C PRO A 10 40.33 -33.49 4.08
N LYS A 11 40.96 -32.45 4.64
CA LYS A 11 40.29 -31.43 5.46
C LYS A 11 39.11 -30.86 4.66
N GLN A 12 37.89 -31.11 5.15
CA GLN A 12 36.65 -30.62 4.55
C GLN A 12 36.75 -29.09 4.42
N VAL A 13 36.82 -28.58 3.18
CA VAL A 13 36.88 -27.14 2.92
C VAL A 13 35.60 -26.52 3.46
N ARG A 14 35.73 -25.72 4.52
CA ARG A 14 34.59 -25.07 5.17
C ARG A 14 33.99 -24.07 4.19
N MET A 15 32.72 -24.26 3.83
CA MET A 15 32.00 -23.34 2.96
C MET A 15 32.03 -21.90 3.50
N VAL A 16 32.51 -20.96 2.68
CA VAL A 16 32.56 -19.54 3.02
C VAL A 16 31.33 -18.83 2.44
N TRP A 17 30.50 -18.25 3.30
CA TRP A 17 29.29 -17.53 2.92
C TRP A 17 29.59 -16.04 2.68
N SER A 18 29.45 -15.58 1.43
CA SER A 18 29.60 -14.16 1.08
C SER A 18 28.48 -13.32 1.70
N ASN A 19 28.65 -11.99 1.69
CA ASN A 19 27.59 -11.09 2.14
C ASN A 19 26.33 -11.17 1.26
N GLN A 20 26.50 -11.44 -0.03
CA GLN A 20 25.40 -11.62 -0.97
C GLN A 20 24.66 -12.93 -0.70
N ASP A 21 25.38 -14.04 -0.47
CA ASP A 21 24.76 -15.33 -0.13
C ASP A 21 23.96 -15.22 1.19
N LYS A 22 24.49 -14.51 2.18
CA LYS A 22 23.80 -14.26 3.46
C LYS A 22 22.52 -13.45 3.26
N ASN A 23 22.51 -12.45 2.38
CA ASN A 23 21.29 -11.70 2.06
C ASN A 23 20.26 -12.59 1.38
N LEU A 24 20.70 -13.40 0.43
CA LEU A 24 19.83 -14.35 -0.28
C LEU A 24 19.26 -15.41 0.66
N PHE A 25 20.02 -15.84 1.67
CA PHE A 25 19.53 -16.72 2.74
C PHE A 25 18.38 -16.09 3.52
N PHE A 26 18.45 -14.81 3.90
CA PHE A 26 17.35 -14.15 4.58
C PHE A 26 16.12 -13.92 3.67
N GLU A 27 16.33 -13.76 2.37
CA GLU A 27 15.21 -13.77 1.41
C GLU A 27 14.54 -15.15 1.34
N ALA A 28 15.32 -16.21 1.23
CA ALA A 28 14.82 -17.58 1.23
C ALA A 28 14.09 -17.91 2.55
N LEU A 29 14.62 -17.47 3.69
CA LEU A 29 13.99 -17.62 5.00
C LEU A 29 12.64 -16.91 5.08
N ASN A 30 12.52 -15.71 4.48
CA ASN A 30 11.26 -14.97 4.44
C ASN A 30 10.17 -15.69 3.64
N GLU A 31 10.56 -16.43 2.60
CA GLU A 31 9.63 -17.18 1.75
C GLU A 31 9.28 -18.56 2.32
N CYS A 32 10.28 -19.30 2.79
CA CYS A 32 10.14 -20.72 3.16
C CYS A 32 9.96 -20.94 4.67
N GLY A 33 10.33 -19.98 5.53
CA GLY A 33 10.38 -20.18 6.98
C GLY A 33 11.44 -21.21 7.36
N LYS A 34 11.20 -22.03 8.39
CA LYS A 34 12.14 -23.06 8.87
C LYS A 34 12.10 -24.34 8.02
N ASP A 35 11.84 -24.21 6.73
CA ASP A 35 11.94 -25.30 5.74
C ASP A 35 13.31 -25.27 5.07
N PHE A 36 14.23 -26.11 5.55
CA PHE A 36 15.60 -26.13 5.03
C PHE A 36 15.69 -26.65 3.58
N GLU A 37 14.77 -27.52 3.16
CA GLU A 37 14.76 -28.01 1.77
C GLU A 37 14.27 -26.90 0.84
N GLY A 38 13.19 -26.21 1.21
CA GLY A 38 12.71 -25.02 0.53
C GLY A 38 13.77 -23.94 0.39
N ILE A 39 14.51 -23.64 1.48
CA ILE A 39 15.61 -22.66 1.45
C ILE A 39 16.71 -23.09 0.48
N VAL A 40 17.18 -24.35 0.55
CA VAL A 40 18.22 -24.84 -0.36
C VAL A 40 17.79 -24.73 -1.82
N ASN A 41 16.55 -25.13 -2.12
CA ASN A 41 15.99 -25.04 -3.45
C ASN A 41 15.97 -23.59 -3.94
N TYR A 42 15.47 -22.66 -3.12
CA TYR A 42 15.45 -21.23 -3.44
C TYR A 42 16.86 -20.70 -3.75
N LEU A 43 17.84 -21.01 -2.90
CA LEU A 43 19.22 -20.55 -3.06
C LEU A 43 19.87 -21.11 -4.33
N ASN A 44 19.73 -22.41 -4.59
CA ASN A 44 20.30 -23.06 -5.76
C ASN A 44 19.64 -22.57 -7.06
N THR A 45 18.32 -22.37 -7.07
CA THR A 45 17.60 -21.79 -8.22
C THR A 45 18.08 -20.37 -8.51
N LYS A 46 18.27 -19.54 -7.49
CA LYS A 46 18.77 -18.17 -7.64
C LYS A 46 20.24 -18.11 -8.07
N LYS A 47 21.09 -19.01 -7.57
CA LYS A 47 22.50 -19.12 -8.00
C LYS A 47 22.61 -19.52 -9.47
N ARG A 48 21.88 -20.55 -9.92
CA ARG A 48 21.87 -20.99 -11.32
C ARG A 48 21.48 -19.88 -12.31
N ARG A 49 20.52 -19.01 -11.94
CA ARG A 49 20.12 -17.87 -12.78
C ARG A 49 21.18 -16.78 -12.89
N LYS A 50 22.06 -16.66 -11.89
CA LYS A 50 23.08 -15.58 -11.82
C LYS A 50 24.43 -16.03 -12.37
N ASP A 51 24.77 -17.31 -12.18
CA ASP A 51 26.04 -17.88 -12.58
C ASP A 51 25.82 -19.32 -13.05
N SER A 52 25.81 -19.52 -14.37
CA SER A 52 25.53 -20.82 -14.99
C SER A 52 26.66 -21.84 -14.76
N ASN A 53 27.83 -21.42 -14.27
CA ASN A 53 29.04 -22.24 -14.10
C ASN A 53 29.36 -22.58 -12.64
N SER A 54 28.44 -22.34 -11.70
CA SER A 54 28.65 -22.70 -10.29
C SER A 54 28.53 -24.22 -10.08
N GLU A 55 29.66 -24.93 -10.05
CA GLU A 55 29.71 -26.40 -9.88
C GLU A 55 29.27 -26.90 -8.49
N HIS A 56 29.21 -26.02 -7.49
CA HIS A 56 28.95 -26.42 -6.10
C HIS A 56 27.54 -26.04 -5.64
N ALA A 57 26.62 -27.01 -5.75
CA ALA A 57 25.27 -26.88 -5.21
C ALA A 57 25.29 -26.86 -3.67
N LEU A 58 24.51 -25.94 -3.09
CA LEU A 58 24.33 -25.85 -1.65
C LEU A 58 23.53 -27.05 -1.15
N LYS A 59 23.91 -27.58 0.01
CA LYS A 59 23.22 -28.71 0.65
C LYS A 59 22.44 -28.24 1.88
N VAL A 60 21.44 -29.03 2.28
CA VAL A 60 20.63 -28.82 3.49
C VAL A 60 21.49 -28.67 4.74
N LYS A 61 22.57 -29.47 4.84
CA LYS A 61 23.53 -29.37 5.94
C LYS A 61 24.12 -27.97 6.03
N ASP A 62 24.55 -27.36 4.93
CA ASP A 62 25.22 -26.06 4.95
C ASP A 62 24.26 -24.94 5.36
N VAL A 63 23.03 -24.96 4.83
CA VAL A 63 21.97 -24.01 5.18
C VAL A 63 21.56 -24.15 6.64
N ARG A 64 21.40 -25.39 7.15
CA ARG A 64 21.08 -25.66 8.56
C ARG A 64 22.17 -25.12 9.49
N HIS A 65 23.45 -25.32 9.15
CA HIS A 65 24.56 -24.77 9.92
C HIS A 65 24.53 -23.23 9.93
N LEU A 66 24.27 -22.59 8.79
CA LEU A 66 24.18 -21.13 8.71
C LEU A 66 23.01 -20.58 9.55
N TYR A 67 21.84 -21.23 9.47
CA TYR A 67 20.66 -20.87 10.24
C TYR A 67 20.96 -20.85 11.75
N TYR A 68 21.50 -21.95 12.28
CA TYR A 68 21.77 -22.03 13.72
C TYR A 68 22.95 -21.15 14.16
N GLN A 69 23.94 -20.90 13.29
CA GLN A 69 24.98 -19.90 13.57
C GLN A 69 24.39 -18.50 13.76
N PHE A 70 23.46 -18.09 12.90
CA PHE A 70 22.76 -16.81 13.09
C PHE A 70 21.84 -16.84 14.31
N ASN A 71 21.13 -17.95 14.54
CA ASN A 71 20.22 -18.05 15.67
C ASN A 71 20.98 -17.88 17.00
N GLN A 72 22.10 -18.60 17.19
CA GLN A 72 22.95 -18.46 18.36
C GLN A 72 23.54 -17.04 18.51
N LYS A 73 23.84 -16.37 17.40
CA LYS A 73 24.33 -14.98 17.43
C LYS A 73 23.24 -14.01 17.89
N VAL A 74 22.01 -14.20 17.41
CA VAL A 74 20.88 -13.30 17.66
C VAL A 74 20.26 -13.55 19.04
N ALA A 75 20.11 -14.81 19.44
CA ALA A 75 19.50 -15.23 20.70
C ALA A 75 20.19 -14.60 21.93
N LYS A 76 21.48 -14.23 21.84
CA LYS A 76 22.20 -13.52 22.92
C LYS A 76 21.61 -12.15 23.27
N TYR A 77 20.81 -11.56 22.39
CA TYR A 77 20.24 -10.22 22.55
C TYR A 77 18.73 -10.23 22.72
N LEU A 78 18.12 -11.42 22.78
CA LEU A 78 16.68 -11.61 22.89
C LEU A 78 16.40 -12.55 24.05
N HIS A 79 15.52 -12.13 24.94
CA HIS A 79 14.97 -12.98 25.98
C HIS A 79 13.51 -13.23 25.60
N PHE A 80 13.16 -14.49 25.36
CA PHE A 80 11.81 -14.93 25.01
C PHE A 80 11.12 -15.51 26.24
N SER A 81 9.79 -15.37 26.33
CA SER A 81 8.99 -16.14 27.28
C SER A 81 9.03 -17.62 26.90
N ASP A 82 9.06 -18.50 27.91
CA ASP A 82 9.03 -19.95 27.70
C ASP A 82 7.69 -20.44 27.12
N GLU A 83 6.64 -19.62 27.18
CA GLU A 83 5.32 -19.88 26.59
C GLU A 83 5.34 -19.82 25.06
N VAL A 84 6.28 -19.06 24.47
CA VAL A 84 6.37 -18.92 23.01
C VAL A 84 7.06 -20.14 22.42
N LYS A 85 6.43 -20.81 21.45
CA LYS A 85 7.01 -21.95 20.73
C LYS A 85 8.40 -21.62 20.19
N LYS A 86 9.36 -22.55 20.34
CA LYS A 86 10.76 -22.35 19.90
C LYS A 86 10.89 -21.94 18.43
N GLU A 87 10.10 -22.54 17.55
CA GLU A 87 10.09 -22.16 16.13
C GLU A 87 9.68 -20.69 15.92
N ALA A 88 8.67 -20.22 16.64
CA ALA A 88 8.25 -18.83 16.58
C ALA A 88 9.35 -17.88 17.08
N GLN A 89 9.99 -18.23 18.21
CA GLN A 89 11.13 -17.47 18.74
C GLN A 89 12.24 -17.30 17.68
N GLU A 90 12.65 -18.41 17.05
CA GLU A 90 13.71 -18.40 16.05
C GLU A 90 13.34 -17.64 14.78
N LEU A 91 12.12 -17.83 14.25
CA LEU A 91 11.66 -17.15 13.04
C LEU A 91 11.53 -15.65 13.26
N TYR A 92 10.91 -15.22 14.36
CA TYR A 92 10.84 -13.80 14.70
C TYR A 92 12.23 -13.20 14.91
N ALA A 93 13.15 -13.91 15.57
CA ALA A 93 14.53 -13.45 15.75
C ALA A 93 15.26 -13.25 14.42
N LEU A 94 15.29 -14.29 13.58
CA LEU A 94 16.11 -14.31 12.37
C LEU A 94 15.56 -13.43 11.26
N ILE A 95 14.24 -13.39 11.07
CA ILE A 95 13.61 -12.57 10.03
C ILE A 95 13.81 -11.09 10.33
N ASN A 96 13.54 -10.66 11.56
CA ASN A 96 13.78 -9.27 11.97
C ASN A 96 15.25 -8.90 11.94
N TYR A 97 16.13 -9.83 12.29
CA TYR A 97 17.57 -9.64 12.17
C TYR A 97 18.02 -9.44 10.71
N GLY A 98 17.50 -10.25 9.79
CA GLY A 98 17.72 -10.12 8.35
C GLY A 98 17.23 -8.77 7.81
N GLU A 99 16.06 -8.30 8.26
CA GLU A 99 15.53 -7.00 7.84
C GLU A 99 16.37 -5.84 8.37
N MET A 100 16.79 -5.89 9.64
CA MET A 100 17.68 -4.90 10.22
C MET A 100 19.02 -4.84 9.47
N ARG A 101 19.58 -6.00 9.09
CA ARG A 101 20.81 -6.10 8.30
C ARG A 101 20.74 -5.37 6.96
N LYS A 102 19.57 -5.34 6.31
CA LYS A 102 19.38 -4.67 5.02
C LYS A 102 19.36 -3.14 5.15
N LYS A 103 18.91 -2.62 6.30
CA LYS A 103 18.63 -1.18 6.49
C LYS A 103 19.75 -0.41 7.16
N VAL A 104 20.57 -1.06 7.99
CA VAL A 104 21.68 -0.41 8.70
C VAL A 104 23.02 -1.08 8.42
N PRO A 105 24.15 -0.34 8.46
CA PRO A 105 25.49 -0.92 8.37
C PRO A 105 25.71 -1.99 9.46
N PHE A 106 25.54 -3.24 9.06
CA PHE A 106 25.39 -4.41 9.93
C PHE A 106 26.61 -4.79 10.78
N GLN A 107 27.74 -4.11 10.58
CA GLN A 107 28.96 -4.35 11.35
C GLN A 107 28.90 -3.75 12.76
N ASN A 108 27.93 -2.87 13.04
CA ASN A 108 27.85 -2.22 14.34
C ASN A 108 26.98 -3.00 15.33
N LYS A 109 27.61 -3.62 16.33
CA LYS A 109 26.93 -4.32 17.43
C LYS A 109 25.97 -3.42 18.23
N LYS A 110 26.12 -2.09 18.14
CA LYS A 110 25.28 -1.12 18.87
C LYS A 110 23.78 -1.28 18.62
N TYR A 111 23.38 -1.74 17.43
CA TYR A 111 21.96 -1.86 17.08
C TYR A 111 21.28 -3.14 17.55
N PHE A 112 22.04 -4.15 18.01
CA PHE A 112 21.47 -5.44 18.38
C PHE A 112 20.48 -5.30 19.54
N HIS A 113 20.70 -4.37 20.46
CA HIS A 113 19.76 -4.07 21.55
C HIS A 113 18.40 -3.55 21.05
N LYS A 114 18.35 -2.92 19.86
CA LYS A 114 17.10 -2.45 19.23
C LYS A 114 16.34 -3.57 18.50
N LEU A 115 16.94 -4.75 18.35
CA LEU A 115 16.27 -5.90 17.78
C LEU A 115 15.12 -6.37 18.65
N LYS A 116 15.23 -6.25 19.98
CA LYS A 116 14.14 -6.53 20.92
C LYS A 116 12.90 -5.71 20.57
N ASP A 117 13.04 -4.39 20.45
CA ASP A 117 11.92 -3.51 20.07
C ASP A 117 11.32 -3.93 18.72
N LEU A 118 12.16 -4.23 17.73
CA LEU A 118 11.70 -4.65 16.41
C LEU A 118 10.90 -5.98 16.48
N VAL A 119 11.40 -6.97 17.20
CA VAL A 119 10.75 -8.29 17.34
C VAL A 119 9.43 -8.19 18.10
N TYR A 120 9.41 -7.51 19.25
CA TYR A 120 8.24 -7.48 20.13
C TYR A 120 7.18 -6.46 19.68
N LYS A 121 7.59 -5.27 19.24
CA LYS A 121 6.67 -4.19 18.86
C LYS A 121 6.37 -4.14 17.37
N GLY A 122 7.13 -4.87 16.54
CA GLY A 122 6.97 -4.87 15.09
C GLY A 122 7.66 -3.71 14.37
N PHE A 123 8.33 -2.82 15.10
CA PHE A 123 9.11 -1.73 14.52
C PHE A 123 10.17 -1.19 15.48
N THR A 124 11.19 -0.55 14.93
CA THR A 124 12.16 0.23 15.69
C THR A 124 12.66 1.40 14.84
N THR A 125 13.22 2.42 15.49
CA THR A 125 13.85 3.55 14.81
C THR A 125 15.28 3.67 15.28
N ILE A 126 16.21 3.65 14.32
CA ILE A 126 17.65 3.73 14.56
C ILE A 126 18.16 5.04 13.98
N ARG A 127 18.85 5.84 14.80
CA ARG A 127 19.53 7.05 14.33
C ARG A 127 20.94 6.72 13.89
N GLU A 128 21.26 7.00 12.63
CA GLU A 128 22.59 6.79 12.06
C GLU A 128 22.99 7.95 11.15
N LYS A 129 24.21 8.49 11.32
CA LYS A 129 24.74 9.63 10.55
C LYS A 129 23.74 10.80 10.45
N GLY A 130 23.08 11.13 11.56
CA GLY A 130 22.10 12.21 11.64
C GLY A 130 20.70 11.90 11.08
N ARG A 131 20.48 10.73 10.45
CA ARG A 131 19.19 10.32 9.88
C ARG A 131 18.49 9.28 10.76
N ASN A 132 17.17 9.38 10.88
CA ASN A 132 16.34 8.38 11.55
C ASN A 132 15.87 7.33 10.53
N ILE A 133 16.31 6.09 10.71
CA ILE A 133 15.95 4.94 9.88
C ILE A 133 14.89 4.15 10.63
N ARG A 134 13.64 4.20 10.14
CA ARG A 134 12.55 3.38 10.67
C ARG A 134 12.58 2.01 10.01
N ILE A 135 12.64 0.97 10.83
CA ILE A 135 12.64 -0.43 10.41
C ILE A 135 11.36 -1.06 10.95
N LYS A 136 10.66 -1.84 10.12
CA LYS A 136 9.44 -2.56 10.49
C LYS A 136 9.65 -4.05 10.27
N THR A 137 8.98 -4.88 11.06
CA THR A 137 8.94 -6.32 10.82
C THR A 137 8.29 -6.58 9.46
N PRO A 138 8.93 -7.38 8.59
CA PRO A 138 8.39 -7.62 7.25
C PRO A 138 7.15 -8.50 7.33
N SER A 139 6.13 -8.19 6.53
CA SER A 139 4.97 -9.06 6.33
C SER A 139 5.28 -10.16 5.32
N CYS A 140 6.27 -10.99 5.62
CA CYS A 140 6.73 -12.07 4.75
C CYS A 140 5.86 -13.33 4.90
N ARG A 141 5.92 -14.21 3.89
CA ARG A 141 5.16 -15.47 3.86
C ARG A 141 5.38 -16.32 5.11
N ALA A 142 6.64 -16.48 5.52
CA ALA A 142 7.00 -17.28 6.70
C ALA A 142 6.32 -16.78 7.99
N LEU A 143 6.37 -15.46 8.26
CA LEU A 143 5.71 -14.92 9.46
C LEU A 143 4.19 -14.94 9.32
N ARG A 144 3.65 -14.69 8.12
CA ARG A 144 2.20 -14.79 7.90
C ARG A 144 1.68 -16.19 8.16
N LYS A 145 2.38 -17.22 7.67
CA LYS A 145 2.09 -18.63 7.95
C LYS A 145 2.16 -18.94 9.44
N LEU A 146 3.24 -18.50 10.10
CA LEU A 146 3.44 -18.72 11.54
C LEU A 146 2.29 -18.16 12.39
N ASN A 147 1.78 -16.98 12.03
CA ASN A 147 0.67 -16.31 12.73
C ASN A 147 -0.71 -16.77 12.23
N GLN A 148 -0.80 -17.83 11.41
CA GLN A 148 -2.06 -18.32 10.84
C GLN A 148 -2.83 -17.24 10.05
N LEU A 149 -2.11 -16.28 9.47
CA LEU A 149 -2.65 -15.18 8.65
C LEU A 149 -2.78 -15.56 7.16
N GLU A 150 -2.58 -16.84 6.81
CA GLU A 150 -2.70 -17.34 5.44
C GLU A 150 -4.17 -17.47 4.98
N GLU A 151 -5.11 -17.77 5.89
CA GLU A 151 -6.49 -18.17 5.55
C GLU A 151 -7.40 -17.01 5.07
N TRP A 152 -7.04 -15.74 5.30
CA TRP A 152 -7.85 -14.58 4.87
C TRP A 152 -7.28 -13.85 3.63
N GLN A 153 -6.25 -14.40 2.99
CA GLN A 153 -5.61 -13.77 1.85
C GLN A 153 -5.30 -14.77 0.71
N GLU A 154 -6.32 -15.50 0.24
CA GLU A 154 -6.50 -15.43 -1.21
C GLU A 154 -6.73 -13.95 -1.51
N GLU A 155 -5.63 -13.29 -1.90
CA GLU A 155 -5.51 -11.88 -2.19
C GLU A 155 -6.76 -11.42 -2.95
N ILE A 156 -7.70 -10.72 -2.29
CA ILE A 156 -8.75 -10.00 -3.01
C ILE A 156 -8.00 -8.95 -3.83
N LYS A 157 -7.64 -9.32 -5.06
CA LYS A 157 -6.97 -8.45 -6.01
C LYS A 157 -8.00 -7.44 -6.49
N LEU A 158 -8.12 -6.35 -5.74
CA LEU A 158 -8.95 -5.24 -6.13
C LEU A 158 -8.35 -4.64 -7.41
N PRO A 159 -9.17 -4.36 -8.43
CA PRO A 159 -8.66 -3.78 -9.66
C PRO A 159 -8.10 -2.37 -9.38
N PRO A 160 -7.02 -1.96 -10.07
CA PRO A 160 -6.40 -0.66 -9.85
C PRO A 160 -7.33 0.51 -10.21
N ARG A 161 -8.31 0.25 -11.07
CA ARG A 161 -9.35 1.18 -11.50
C ARG A 161 -10.71 0.49 -11.56
N ILE A 162 -11.74 1.25 -11.29
CA ILE A 162 -13.14 0.83 -11.42
C ILE A 162 -13.84 1.76 -12.40
N ASP A 163 -14.82 1.22 -13.12
CA ASP A 163 -15.70 2.00 -13.98
C ASP A 163 -16.96 2.38 -13.21
N VAL A 164 -17.21 3.68 -13.08
CA VAL A 164 -18.47 4.23 -12.58
C VAL A 164 -19.34 4.56 -13.78
N VAL A 165 -20.48 3.88 -13.88
CA VAL A 165 -21.46 4.10 -14.95
C VAL A 165 -22.69 4.77 -14.35
N LEU A 166 -23.06 5.91 -14.92
CA LEU A 166 -24.26 6.66 -14.55
C LEU A 166 -25.21 6.68 -15.74
N LYS A 167 -26.47 6.39 -15.45
CA LYS A 167 -27.58 6.42 -16.40
C LYS A 167 -28.71 7.24 -15.78
N PRO A 168 -29.48 7.99 -16.59
CA PRO A 168 -30.62 8.73 -16.07
C PRO A 168 -31.69 7.76 -15.59
N ALA A 169 -32.23 8.04 -14.40
CA ALA A 169 -33.31 7.24 -13.81
C ALA A 169 -34.69 7.55 -14.41
N THR A 170 -34.87 8.76 -14.95
CA THR A 170 -36.11 9.24 -15.57
C THR A 170 -35.82 9.95 -16.88
N VAL A 171 -36.86 10.08 -17.72
CA VAL A 171 -36.81 10.87 -18.95
C VAL A 171 -36.48 12.34 -18.64
N ASP A 172 -37.02 12.89 -17.56
CA ASP A 172 -36.73 14.26 -17.12
C ASP A 172 -35.25 14.45 -16.76
N ALA A 173 -34.65 13.49 -16.05
CA ALA A 173 -33.23 13.52 -15.72
C ALA A 173 -32.36 13.44 -16.98
N TRP A 174 -32.78 12.66 -17.98
CA TRP A 174 -32.12 12.61 -19.28
C TRP A 174 -32.23 13.96 -20.01
N GLY A 175 -33.45 14.51 -20.12
CA GLY A 175 -33.72 15.78 -20.80
C GLY A 175 -32.99 16.95 -20.18
N ARG A 176 -32.91 17.00 -18.84
CA ARG A 176 -32.17 18.03 -18.10
C ARG A 176 -30.67 18.03 -18.39
N VAL A 177 -30.03 16.86 -18.49
CA VAL A 177 -28.59 16.81 -18.80
C VAL A 177 -28.37 17.10 -20.28
N GLN A 178 -29.27 16.65 -21.15
CA GLN A 178 -29.23 16.89 -22.58
C GLN A 178 -29.39 18.38 -22.92
N SER A 179 -30.26 19.13 -22.23
CA SER A 179 -30.43 20.58 -22.43
C SER A 179 -29.17 21.40 -22.11
N LEU A 180 -28.26 20.84 -21.32
CA LEU A 180 -26.94 21.40 -21.05
C LEU A 180 -25.89 21.02 -22.10
N ALA A 181 -26.29 20.37 -23.19
CA ALA A 181 -25.39 19.79 -24.21
C ALA A 181 -24.32 18.86 -23.59
N GLN A 182 -24.67 18.14 -22.52
CA GLN A 182 -23.81 17.15 -21.88
C GLN A 182 -24.36 15.75 -22.13
N ASN A 183 -23.47 14.74 -22.13
CA ASN A 183 -23.89 13.35 -22.30
C ASN A 183 -24.59 12.83 -21.02
N PRO A 184 -25.87 12.43 -21.07
CA PRO A 184 -26.61 11.91 -19.93
C PRO A 184 -26.18 10.50 -19.49
N ARG A 185 -25.44 9.76 -20.34
CA ARG A 185 -24.91 8.42 -20.04
C ARG A 185 -23.41 8.50 -19.87
N VAL A 186 -22.96 8.59 -18.62
CA VAL A 186 -21.55 8.79 -18.27
C VAL A 186 -20.91 7.48 -17.88
N LYS A 187 -19.71 7.22 -18.42
CA LYS A 187 -18.82 6.15 -17.97
C LYS A 187 -17.47 6.77 -17.63
N ILE A 188 -17.02 6.62 -16.37
CA ILE A 188 -15.75 7.18 -15.90
C ILE A 188 -14.94 6.08 -15.23
N SER A 189 -13.70 5.92 -15.68
CA SER A 189 -12.74 5.04 -15.02
C SER A 189 -11.96 5.80 -13.94
N VAL A 190 -12.14 5.45 -12.66
CA VAL A 190 -11.47 6.10 -11.52
C VAL A 190 -10.59 5.12 -10.77
N THR A 191 -9.54 5.61 -10.11
CA THR A 191 -8.75 4.78 -9.19
C THR A 191 -9.55 4.46 -7.94
N LEU A 192 -9.30 3.31 -7.34
CA LEU A 192 -10.04 2.83 -6.16
C LEU A 192 -9.94 3.77 -4.94
N GLN A 193 -8.90 4.61 -4.89
CA GLN A 193 -8.66 5.55 -3.79
C GLN A 193 -9.54 6.81 -3.86
N LYS A 194 -10.23 7.07 -4.98
CA LYS A 194 -11.07 8.26 -5.13
C LYS A 194 -12.42 8.04 -4.47
N ARG A 195 -12.82 8.96 -3.60
CA ARG A 195 -14.15 8.93 -2.97
C ARG A 195 -15.23 9.17 -4.03
N LEU A 196 -16.26 8.33 -4.02
CA LEU A 196 -17.43 8.49 -4.89
C LEU A 196 -18.08 9.88 -4.71
N SER A 197 -18.07 10.42 -3.48
CA SER A 197 -18.60 11.75 -3.19
C SER A 197 -17.95 12.86 -4.03
N THR A 198 -16.65 12.79 -4.30
CA THR A 198 -15.93 13.76 -5.13
C THR A 198 -16.45 13.73 -6.57
N LEU A 199 -16.70 12.54 -7.10
CA LEU A 199 -17.26 12.38 -8.43
C LEU A 199 -18.70 12.93 -8.50
N LEU A 200 -19.53 12.61 -7.51
CA LEU A 200 -20.91 13.10 -7.46
C LEU A 200 -20.97 14.63 -7.34
N GLN A 201 -20.09 15.25 -6.53
CA GLN A 201 -19.96 16.70 -6.43
C GLN A 201 -19.55 17.34 -7.76
N LEU A 202 -18.60 16.73 -8.47
CA LEU A 202 -18.19 17.21 -9.80
C LEU A 202 -19.38 17.22 -10.77
N LEU A 203 -20.13 16.13 -10.82
CA LEU A 203 -21.31 16.02 -11.70
C LEU A 203 -22.42 16.98 -11.27
N GLN A 204 -22.62 17.15 -9.97
CA GLN A 204 -23.56 18.14 -9.42
C GLN A 204 -23.23 19.55 -9.89
N GLN A 205 -21.94 19.91 -9.93
CA GLN A 205 -21.49 21.22 -10.44
C GLN A 205 -21.52 21.30 -11.96
N LYS A 206 -21.19 20.23 -12.68
CA LYS A 206 -21.23 20.21 -14.15
C LYS A 206 -22.65 20.24 -14.71
N TRP A 207 -23.59 19.57 -14.06
CA TRP A 207 -24.98 19.45 -14.51
C TRP A 207 -25.97 20.33 -13.74
N ARG A 208 -25.46 21.35 -13.03
CA ARG A 208 -26.29 22.39 -12.44
C ARG A 208 -27.04 23.17 -13.54
N HIS A 209 -28.24 23.65 -13.19
CA HIS A 209 -29.13 24.37 -14.10
C HIS A 209 -28.46 25.65 -14.64
N GLN A 210 -28.84 26.10 -15.84
CA GLN A 210 -28.31 27.34 -16.41
C GLN A 210 -28.65 28.53 -15.52
N ASP A 211 -29.87 28.60 -15.00
CA ASP A 211 -30.31 29.68 -14.10
C ASP A 211 -29.43 29.77 -12.85
N VAL A 212 -29.05 28.63 -12.26
CA VAL A 212 -28.14 28.60 -11.11
C VAL A 212 -26.76 29.16 -11.47
N ARG A 213 -26.25 28.83 -12.68
CA ARG A 213 -24.99 29.40 -13.19
C ARG A 213 -25.11 30.89 -13.43
N LEU A 214 -26.24 31.35 -13.98
CA LEU A 214 -26.50 32.75 -14.27
C LEU A 214 -26.60 33.57 -12.98
N VAL A 215 -27.33 33.10 -11.97
CA VAL A 215 -27.42 33.76 -10.66
C VAL A 215 -26.05 33.85 -9.98
N GLU A 216 -25.26 32.78 -9.99
CA GLU A 216 -23.90 32.80 -9.45
C GLU A 216 -23.00 33.78 -10.21
N ARG A 217 -23.09 33.82 -11.54
CA ARG A 217 -22.35 34.77 -12.38
C ARG A 217 -22.74 36.22 -12.08
N ILE A 218 -24.03 36.50 -11.96
CA ILE A 218 -24.57 37.81 -11.57
C ILE A 218 -24.00 38.25 -10.20
N ASN A 219 -24.02 37.35 -9.20
CA ASN A 219 -23.50 37.64 -7.87
C ASN A 219 -21.97 37.88 -7.86
N ASN A 220 -21.23 37.10 -8.64
CA ASN A 220 -19.78 37.29 -8.81
C ASN A 220 -19.47 38.63 -9.50
N LEU A 221 -20.21 38.98 -10.56
CA LEU A 221 -20.06 40.26 -11.26
C LEU A 221 -20.40 41.45 -10.37
N LYS A 222 -21.45 41.36 -9.52
CA LYS A 222 -21.78 42.39 -8.53
C LYS A 222 -20.63 42.61 -7.54
N THR A 223 -20.08 41.53 -6.99
CA THR A 223 -18.96 41.60 -6.04
C THR A 223 -17.70 42.15 -6.70
N ALA A 224 -17.39 41.73 -7.93
CA ALA A 224 -16.23 42.21 -8.68
C ALA A 224 -16.38 43.67 -9.12
N SER A 225 -17.59 44.11 -9.50
CA SER A 225 -17.84 45.50 -9.88
C SER A 225 -17.58 46.48 -8.72
N ALA A 226 -17.86 46.05 -7.48
CA ALA A 226 -17.63 46.83 -6.27
C ALA A 226 -16.13 47.09 -5.97
N THR A 227 -15.23 46.21 -6.42
CA THR A 227 -13.79 46.31 -6.16
C THR A 227 -13.00 46.99 -7.28
N ILE A 228 -13.63 47.27 -8.43
CA ILE A 228 -12.98 47.91 -9.58
C ILE A 228 -12.87 49.43 -9.35
N THR A 229 -11.65 49.96 -9.39
CA THR A 229 -11.35 51.41 -9.26
C THR A 229 -11.42 52.17 -10.59
N SER A 230 -11.16 51.51 -11.72
CA SER A 230 -11.20 52.12 -13.06
C SER A 230 -12.64 52.34 -13.56
N LYS A 231 -12.97 53.58 -13.93
CA LYS A 231 -14.30 53.99 -14.44
C LYS A 231 -14.72 53.21 -15.70
N ALA A 232 -13.81 53.05 -16.67
CA ALA A 232 -14.08 52.32 -17.91
C ALA A 232 -14.32 50.82 -17.67
N SER A 233 -13.55 50.22 -16.76
CA SER A 233 -13.71 48.81 -16.39
C SER A 233 -15.02 48.57 -15.62
N ARG A 234 -15.43 49.53 -14.78
CA ARG A 234 -16.70 49.48 -14.04
C ARG A 234 -17.91 49.56 -14.98
N GLN A 235 -17.89 50.45 -15.97
CA GLN A 235 -18.95 50.54 -16.99
C GLN A 235 -19.10 49.23 -17.80
N LYS A 236 -17.97 48.64 -18.21
CA LYS A 236 -17.98 47.34 -18.91
C LYS A 236 -18.58 46.22 -18.06
N ALA A 237 -18.21 46.16 -16.78
CA ALA A 237 -18.75 45.18 -15.83
C ALA A 237 -20.25 45.39 -15.56
N GLN A 238 -20.72 46.64 -15.49
CA GLN A 238 -22.14 46.98 -15.33
C GLN A 238 -22.98 46.56 -16.54
N HIS A 239 -22.48 46.78 -17.75
CA HIS A 239 -23.15 46.33 -18.98
C HIS A 239 -23.24 44.80 -19.06
N GLU A 240 -22.18 44.08 -18.69
CA GLU A 240 -22.21 42.61 -18.62
C GLU A 240 -23.22 42.09 -17.58
N LEU A 241 -23.31 42.78 -16.44
CA LEU A 241 -24.28 42.46 -15.39
C LEU A 241 -25.73 42.67 -15.86
N GLU A 242 -26.00 43.76 -16.57
CA GLU A 242 -27.33 44.06 -17.12
C GLU A 242 -27.77 43.02 -18.16
N LEU A 243 -26.86 42.61 -19.05
CA LEU A 243 -27.11 41.52 -20.00
C LEU A 243 -27.43 40.20 -19.29
N CYS A 244 -26.64 39.81 -18.29
CA CYS A 244 -26.90 38.58 -17.54
C CYS A 244 -28.22 38.63 -16.77
N ALA A 245 -28.60 39.80 -16.22
CA ALA A 245 -29.85 39.98 -15.50
C ALA A 245 -31.08 39.87 -16.41
N ARG A 246 -31.01 40.42 -17.64
CA ARG A 246 -32.07 40.28 -18.64
C ARG A 246 -32.30 38.82 -19.05
N MET A 247 -31.22 38.07 -19.25
CA MET A 247 -31.29 36.63 -19.55
C MET A 247 -31.96 35.83 -18.42
N ALA A 248 -31.82 36.26 -17.16
CA ALA A 248 -32.45 35.61 -16.02
C ALA A 248 -33.96 35.91 -15.94
N THR A 249 -34.42 37.08 -16.38
CA THR A 249 -35.85 37.47 -16.36
C THR A 249 -36.66 36.85 -17.50
N GLU A 250 -36.03 36.58 -18.65
CA GLU A 250 -36.68 35.94 -19.81
C GLU A 250 -36.80 34.41 -19.66
N GLY A 251 -36.02 33.81 -18.76
CA GLY A 251 -35.94 32.35 -18.56
C GLY A 251 -37.10 31.70 -17.81
N GLY A 252 -38.08 32.46 -17.30
CA GLY A 252 -39.39 31.97 -16.84
C GLY A 252 -39.40 30.64 -16.08
N THR A 253 -38.68 30.51 -14.96
CA THR A 253 -38.82 29.35 -14.06
C THR A 253 -39.22 29.81 -12.67
N ASN A 254 -40.42 29.42 -12.23
CA ASN A 254 -40.86 29.58 -10.85
C ASN A 254 -39.79 29.00 -9.90
N ASP A 255 -39.47 29.76 -8.84
CA ASP A 255 -38.33 29.61 -7.89
C ASP A 255 -38.10 28.24 -7.23
N THR A 256 -38.87 27.20 -7.57
CA THR A 256 -38.83 25.88 -6.92
C THR A 256 -38.06 24.80 -7.71
N GLU A 257 -37.88 24.94 -9.03
CA GLU A 257 -37.13 23.96 -9.84
C GLU A 257 -35.63 24.24 -9.91
N SER A 258 -35.24 25.52 -9.90
CA SER A 258 -33.86 25.98 -10.02
C SER A 258 -32.96 25.48 -8.88
N ALA A 259 -33.53 25.24 -7.69
CA ALA A 259 -32.83 24.74 -6.51
C ALA A 259 -32.68 23.20 -6.45
N LYS A 260 -33.26 22.43 -7.39
CA LYS A 260 -33.26 20.96 -7.31
C LYS A 260 -31.88 20.38 -7.61
N VAL A 261 -31.18 19.96 -6.56
CA VAL A 261 -29.95 19.14 -6.60
C VAL A 261 -30.23 17.82 -7.33
N LEU A 262 -29.30 17.35 -8.17
CA LEU A 262 -29.46 16.06 -8.84
C LEU A 262 -29.28 14.97 -7.79
N ARG A 263 -30.22 14.01 -7.77
CA ARG A 263 -30.15 12.87 -6.86
C ARG A 263 -29.51 11.69 -7.60
N PHE A 264 -28.51 11.10 -6.97
CA PHE A 264 -27.82 9.92 -7.47
C PHE A 264 -28.18 8.75 -6.57
N THR A 265 -28.73 7.69 -7.16
CA THR A 265 -29.12 6.48 -6.44
C THR A 265 -28.58 5.27 -7.19
N ALA A 266 -28.26 4.20 -6.46
CA ALA A 266 -27.99 2.91 -7.10
C ALA A 266 -29.26 2.39 -7.82
N PRO A 267 -29.11 1.51 -8.82
CA PRO A 267 -30.25 0.80 -9.40
C PRO A 267 -31.05 0.05 -8.32
N LYS A 268 -32.38 -0.05 -8.50
CA LYS A 268 -33.32 -0.57 -7.49
C LYS A 268 -32.98 -1.98 -6.98
N GLU A 269 -32.34 -2.79 -7.81
CA GLU A 269 -31.98 -4.19 -7.50
C GLU A 269 -30.52 -4.37 -7.06
N THR A 270 -29.76 -3.27 -6.92
CA THR A 270 -28.35 -3.36 -6.53
C THR A 270 -28.24 -3.58 -5.03
N VAL A 271 -27.82 -4.79 -4.64
CA VAL A 271 -27.42 -5.08 -3.26
C VAL A 271 -26.08 -4.39 -3.00
N ILE A 272 -26.12 -3.29 -2.24
CA ILE A 272 -24.90 -2.62 -1.78
C ILE A 272 -24.40 -3.38 -0.55
N HIS A 273 -23.54 -4.36 -0.77
CA HIS A 273 -22.75 -4.93 0.31
C HIS A 273 -21.83 -3.83 0.85
N ARG A 274 -21.93 -3.54 2.15
CA ARG A 274 -20.88 -2.78 2.84
C ARG A 274 -19.75 -3.77 3.10
N PRO A 275 -18.63 -3.74 2.36
CA PRO A 275 -17.53 -4.60 2.72
C PRO A 275 -17.09 -4.23 4.14
N MET A 276 -16.99 -5.24 5.00
CA MET A 276 -16.31 -5.11 6.31
C MET A 276 -14.81 -4.84 6.15
N ILE A 277 -14.32 -4.79 4.91
CA ILE A 277 -12.94 -4.50 4.57
C ILE A 277 -12.74 -3.00 4.73
N ASN A 278 -12.30 -2.61 5.92
CA ASN A 278 -11.66 -1.32 6.10
C ASN A 278 -10.39 -1.33 5.24
N LEU A 279 -10.40 -0.62 4.11
CA LEU A 279 -9.28 -0.57 3.17
C LEU A 279 -8.00 -0.01 3.81
N SER A 280 -8.14 0.88 4.80
CA SER A 280 -7.00 1.32 5.60
C SER A 280 -6.47 0.15 6.44
N GLU A 281 -7.39 -0.63 7.03
CA GLU A 281 -7.04 -1.79 7.83
C GLU A 281 -6.35 -2.90 7.03
N PHE A 282 -6.89 -3.20 5.85
CA PHE A 282 -6.33 -4.15 4.87
C PHE A 282 -4.91 -3.76 4.40
N LEU A 283 -4.64 -2.46 4.27
CA LEU A 283 -3.33 -1.95 3.84
C LEU A 283 -2.36 -1.70 5.00
N SER A 284 -2.82 -1.61 6.26
CA SER A 284 -1.97 -1.24 7.41
C SER A 284 -1.92 -2.22 8.58
N SER A 285 -2.75 -3.27 8.64
CA SER A 285 -3.17 -3.81 9.96
C SER A 285 -3.02 -5.29 10.13
N TYR A 286 -1.83 -5.78 9.81
CA TYR A 286 -1.21 -6.71 10.74
C TYR A 286 0.20 -6.18 10.97
N SER A 287 0.39 -5.42 12.04
CA SER A 287 1.75 -5.20 12.55
C SER A 287 2.21 -6.54 13.11
N ILE A 288 2.73 -7.39 12.23
CA ILE A 288 3.22 -8.71 12.61
C ILE A 288 4.39 -8.51 13.58
N CYS A 289 4.20 -8.93 14.82
CA CYS A 289 5.19 -8.84 15.88
C CYS A 289 4.92 -9.91 16.92
N LEU A 290 5.91 -10.19 17.75
CA LEU A 290 5.80 -11.26 18.73
C LEU A 290 4.77 -10.97 19.83
N ASN A 291 4.48 -9.70 20.14
CA ASN A 291 3.40 -9.38 21.10
C ASN A 291 2.00 -9.71 20.58
N SER A 292 1.85 -9.82 19.25
CA SER A 292 0.57 -10.15 18.59
C SER A 292 0.49 -11.61 18.15
N TYR A 293 1.51 -12.42 18.48
CA TYR A 293 1.58 -13.86 18.23
C TYR A 293 1.10 -14.62 19.46
#